data_AF-A0A060BWE9-F1
#
_entry.id   AF-A0A060BWE9-F1
#
_cell.length_a   1.000
_cell.length_b   1.000
_cell.length_c   1.000
_cell.angle_alpha   90.00
_cell.angle_beta   90.00
_cell.angle_gamma   90.00
#
_symmetry.space_group_name_H-M   'P 1'
#
loop_
_entity.id
_entity.type
_entity.pdbx_description
1 polymer ?
#
loop_
_entity_poly.entity_id
_entity_poly.type
_entity_poly.pdbx_seq_one_letter_code
_entity_poly.pdbx_strand_id
1 'polypeptide(L)' 'MFELYDYVRLDHFLGFSSYYSIPEGSTAEDGSWRFGAGLDLFSQAAKQFGHMPLIAEDLGAITPAVRALIAE' A
#
# COMPACT_ATOMS: atom_id res chain seq x y z
N MET A 1 -1.56 11.69 -12.26
CA MET A 1 -2.15 10.38 -12.62
C MET A 1 -3.62 10.50 -12.96
N PHE A 2 -4.44 11.16 -12.15
CA PHE A 2 -5.86 11.36 -12.47
C PHE A 2 -6.14 12.26 -13.69
N GLU A 3 -5.15 13.02 -14.16
CA GLU A 3 -5.22 13.71 -15.46
C GLU A 3 -5.06 12.75 -16.67
N LEU A 4 -4.55 11.55 -16.44
CA LEU A 4 -4.25 10.55 -17.48
C LEU A 4 -5.21 9.36 -17.44
N TYR A 5 -5.77 9.04 -16.28
CA TYR A 5 -6.59 7.85 -16.05
C TYR A 5 -7.74 8.15 -15.09
N ASP A 6 -8.90 7.54 -15.34
CA ASP A 6 -10.07 7.66 -14.45
C ASP A 6 -9.89 6.91 -13.13
N TYR A 7 -9.13 5.81 -13.16
CA TYR A 7 -8.81 5.00 -11.98
C TYR A 7 -7.32 4.74 -11.92
N VAL A 8 -6.82 4.63 -10.70
CA VAL A 8 -5.44 4.28 -10.42
C VAL A 8 -5.40 2.98 -9.63
N ARG A 9 -4.84 1.93 -10.22
CA ARG A 9 -4.50 0.71 -9.48
C ARG A 9 -3.17 0.89 -8.76
N LEU A 10 -3.19 0.70 -7.45
CA LEU A 10 -2.00 0.70 -6.59
C LEU A 10 -1.43 -0.71 -6.53
N ASP A 11 -0.34 -0.92 -7.26
CA ASP A 11 0.41 -2.17 -7.27
C ASP A 11 1.01 -2.47 -5.89
N HIS A 12 1.00 -3.75 -5.51
CA HIS A 12 1.52 -4.24 -4.24
C HIS A 12 0.97 -3.49 -3.02
N PHE A 13 -0.37 -3.37 -2.95
CA PHE A 13 -1.05 -2.55 -1.92
C PHE A 13 -0.69 -2.98 -0.49
N LEU A 14 -0.34 -4.26 -0.30
CA LEU A 14 0.23 -4.82 0.93
C LEU A 14 1.31 -3.91 1.53
N GLY A 15 2.19 -3.34 0.69
CA GLY A 15 3.32 -2.49 1.10
C GLY A 15 2.92 -1.29 1.96
N PHE A 16 1.70 -0.77 1.80
CA PHE A 16 1.20 0.33 2.62
C PHE A 16 0.85 -0.12 4.04
N SER A 17 0.43 -1.37 4.24
CA SER A 17 0.23 -1.96 5.57
C SER A 17 1.55 -2.47 6.15
N SER A 18 2.30 -3.24 5.37
CA SER A 18 3.60 -3.78 5.73
C SER A 18 4.41 -4.09 4.49
N TYR A 19 5.69 -3.74 4.50
CA TYR A 19 6.61 -4.00 3.39
C TYR A 19 7.79 -4.84 3.86
N TYR A 20 8.36 -5.61 2.94
CA TYR A 20 9.54 -6.40 3.20
C TYR A 20 10.79 -5.59 2.85
N SER A 21 11.64 -5.35 3.84
CA SER A 21 12.84 -4.52 3.73
C SER A 21 14.09 -5.37 3.72
N ILE A 22 14.90 -5.23 2.67
CA ILE A 22 16.15 -5.95 2.48
C ILE A 22 17.31 -4.96 2.60
N PRO A 23 18.34 -5.23 3.43
CA PRO A 23 19.53 -4.40 3.49
C PRO A 23 20.26 -4.31 2.15
N GLU A 24 20.86 -3.16 1.87
CA GLU A 24 21.64 -2.97 0.65
C GLU A 24 22.77 -4.02 0.54
N GLY A 25 22.94 -4.60 -0.65
CA GLY A 25 23.96 -5.62 -0.91
C GLY A 25 23.63 -7.02 -0.37
N SER A 26 22.44 -7.23 0.21
CA SER A 26 21.99 -8.54 0.72
C SER A 26 20.99 -9.21 -0.22
N THR A 27 20.65 -10.47 0.06
CA THR A 27 19.63 -11.20 -0.71
C THR A 27 18.24 -11.05 -0.07
N ALA A 28 17.19 -11.47 -0.78
CA ALA A 28 15.83 -11.42 -0.24
C ALA A 28 15.62 -12.31 1.00
N GLU A 29 16.49 -13.27 1.27
CA GLU A 29 16.41 -14.11 2.47
C GLU A 29 16.78 -13.34 3.75
N ASP A 30 17.58 -12.28 3.61
CA ASP A 30 18.11 -11.47 4.72
C ASP A 30 17.19 -10.31 5.13
N GLY A 31 15.98 -10.24 4.56
CA GLY A 31 15.06 -9.15 4.79
C GLY A 31 14.20 -9.32 6.05
N SER A 32 13.43 -8.27 6.34
CA SER A 32 12.50 -8.25 7.47
C SER A 32 11.23 -7.48 7.13
N TRP A 33 10.11 -7.93 7.68
CA TRP A 33 8.85 -7.18 7.60
C TRP A 33 8.94 -5.90 8.43
N ARG A 34 8.46 -4.80 7.85
CA ARG A 34 8.34 -3.48 8.47
C ARG A 34 6.91 -2.97 8.29
N PHE A 35 6.42 -2.22 9.27
CA PHE A 35 5.11 -1.58 9.16
C PHE A 35 5.17 -0.42 8.16
N GLY A 36 4.20 -0.35 7.27
CA GLY A 36 4.00 0.79 6.39
C GLY A 36 3.23 1.92 7.10
N ALA A 37 2.92 2.97 6.34
CA ALA A 37 2.18 4.13 6.85
C ALA A 37 0.70 3.81 7.18
N GLY A 38 0.17 2.72 6.63
CA GLY A 38 -1.20 2.27 6.83
C GLY A 38 -2.22 3.33 6.43
N LEU A 39 -3.29 3.42 7.24
CA LEU A 39 -4.43 4.30 6.98
C LEU A 39 -4.09 5.79 7.05
N ASP A 40 -3.06 6.20 7.78
CA ASP A 40 -2.72 7.62 7.94
C ASP A 40 -2.37 8.26 6.59
N LEU A 41 -1.62 7.54 5.74
CA LEU A 41 -1.31 8.01 4.38
C LEU A 41 -2.58 8.33 3.58
N PHE A 42 -3.51 7.38 3.52
CA PHE A 42 -4.75 7.54 2.76
C PHE A 42 -5.68 8.58 3.37
N SER A 43 -5.71 8.68 4.71
CA SER A 43 -6.46 9.69 5.44
C SER A 43 -5.97 11.11 5.13
N GLN A 44 -4.65 11.33 5.11
CA GLN A 44 -4.09 12.65 4.76
C GLN A 44 -4.31 12.97 3.29
N ALA A 45 -4.13 11.99 2.40
CA ALA A 45 -4.38 12.17 0.98
C ALA A 45 -5.86 12.50 0.69
N ALA A 46 -6.80 11.83 1.35
CA ALA A 46 -8.23 12.13 1.23
C ALA A 46 -8.58 13.54 1.73
N LYS A 47 -7.95 14.00 2.83
CA LYS A 47 -8.13 15.37 3.33
C LYS A 47 -7.61 16.41 2.33
N GLN A 48 -6.48 16.15 1.68
CA GLN A 48 -5.83 17.10 0.80
C GLN A 48 -6.45 17.13 -0.61
N PHE A 49 -6.82 15.97 -1.14
CA PHE A 49 -7.22 15.80 -2.54
C PHE A 49 -8.69 15.42 -2.72
N GLY A 50 -9.41 15.13 -1.64
CA GLY A 50 -10.80 14.67 -1.69
C GLY A 50 -10.91 13.19 -2.09
N HIS A 51 -12.00 12.85 -2.79
CA HIS A 51 -12.21 11.49 -3.28
C HIS A 51 -11.16 11.12 -4.34
N MET A 52 -10.49 9.98 -4.15
CA MET A 52 -9.51 9.46 -5.08
C MET A 52 -9.98 8.08 -5.61
N PRO A 53 -10.18 7.92 -6.93
CA PRO A 53 -10.63 6.66 -7.53
C PRO A 53 -9.47 5.64 -7.60
N LEU A 54 -9.16 5.05 -6.45
CA LEU A 54 -8.08 4.08 -6.27
C LEU A 54 -8.62 2.64 -6.34
N ILE A 55 -7.80 1.73 -6.87
CA ILE A 55 -8.02 0.28 -6.85
C ILE A 55 -6.84 -0.35 -6.12
N ALA A 56 -7.08 -1.06 -5.03
CA ALA A 56 -6.04 -1.83 -4.35
C ALA A 56 -5.71 -3.09 -5.15
N GLU A 57 -4.44 -3.31 -5.49
CA GLU A 57 -3.96 -4.62 -5.90
C GLU A 57 -3.77 -5.49 -4.65
N ASP A 58 -4.62 -6.48 -4.46
CA ASP A 58 -4.71 -7.27 -3.24
C ASP A 58 -4.37 -8.76 -3.43
N LEU A 59 -3.52 -9.12 -4.39
CA LEU A 59 -3.08 -10.51 -4.55
C LEU A 59 -1.92 -10.84 -3.60
N GLY A 60 -1.63 -12.14 -3.42
CA GLY A 60 -0.49 -12.62 -2.63
C GLY A 60 -0.80 -12.87 -1.15
N ALA A 61 0.17 -12.59 -0.27
CA ALA A 61 0.10 -12.88 1.17
C ALA A 61 -0.73 -11.82 1.92
N ILE A 62 -2.05 -11.89 1.79
CA ILE A 62 -2.97 -10.97 2.46
C ILE A 62 -3.08 -11.33 3.95
N THR A 63 -2.76 -10.38 4.82
CA THR A 63 -3.00 -10.49 6.26
C THR A 63 -4.33 -9.84 6.66
N PRO A 64 -4.89 -10.13 7.85
CA PRO A 64 -6.08 -9.41 8.34
C PRO A 64 -5.89 -7.88 8.40
N ALA A 65 -4.68 -7.41 8.69
CA ALA A 65 -4.35 -5.98 8.71
C ALA A 65 -4.47 -5.33 7.31
N VAL A 66 -4.13 -6.08 6.26
CA VAL A 66 -4.24 -5.62 4.87
C VAL A 66 -5.70 -5.56 4.45
N ARG A 67 -6.50 -6.57 4.82
CA ARG A 67 -7.95 -6.56 4.58
C ARG A 67 -8.63 -5.39 5.29
N ALA A 68 -8.21 -5.08 6.51
CA ALA A 68 -8.72 -3.92 7.24
C ALA A 68 -8.39 -2.62 6.50
N LEU A 69 -7.18 -2.47 5.95
CA LEU A 69 -6.80 -1.29 5.19
C LEU A 69 -7.56 -1.14 3.85
N ILE A 70 -7.96 -2.24 3.22
CA ILE A 70 -8.75 -2.23 1.97
C ILE A 70 -10.22 -1.87 2.23
N ALA A 71 -10.74 -2.18 3.43
CA ALA A 71 -12.15 -1.99 3.78
C ALA A 71 -12.51 -0.55 4.17
N GLU A 72 -11.51 0.30 4.39
CA GLU A 72 -11.63 1.73 4.69
C GLU A 72 -11.61 2.59 3.42
#